data_AF-A0A6A6M5Q7-F1
#
_entry.id   AF-A0A6A6M5Q7-F1
#
_cell.length_a   1.000
_cell.length_b   1.000
_cell.length_c   1.000
_cell.angle_alpha   90.00
_cell.angle_beta   90.00
_cell.angle_gamma   90.00
#
_symmetry.space_group_name_H-M   'P 1'
#
loop_
_entity.id
_entity.type
_entity.pdbx_description
1 polymer ?
#
loop_
_entity_poly.entity_id
_entity_poly.type
_entity_poly.pdbx_seq_one_letter_code
_entity_poly.pdbx_strand_id
1 'polypeptide(L)'
;MGARQLGMDIFAPNENLHLPAPNVFIPTDYRSRTHKGRSHSQPSKKSHPVRHYAYNARVAGLYYHINIAASGFQVTLNGYNHKLKTLLETIIGKIAKFYVNPDRFAVIKEKLRKDYENCKFQQPNEQATYYCSLVLSDQKWPWMEKLEVLPNLEAEDLAKFTPMMLSRAFLECYIAGNIECSEAESIIQYVEDVFFKGPHPICQPLFPSQHLTNRVVKLERGMSYVYPTLGLNPSNENSALVHYIQVHQDEFMLNVKLQLFTLIAKQATFHQLRTVEQLGYITRLTRRNDYGIHGVKFIVQSTVKDPGYIDLRVEAFLKLFENKIYEMTDVEFKSNVKALIDMKLEKHKNLWEESGFYWHEIVVGTLKFDRKECEVAALEQLTKQEFIDFFNEYIRIGAPQKRTLSIRVYGSLHSLEYASDTGEQAEPNKVRIVKSVYDKLNP
;
A
#
# COMPACT_ATOMS: atom_id res chain seq x y z
N MET A 1 -37.92 4.21 13.08
CA MET A 1 -37.22 3.66 14.27
C MET A 1 -37.37 2.16 14.26
N GLY A 2 -36.26 1.43 14.21
CA GLY A 2 -36.21 -0.02 14.04
C GLY A 2 -34.87 -0.44 13.43
N ALA A 3 -33.79 -0.23 14.18
CA ALA A 3 -32.44 -0.62 13.78
C ALA A 3 -32.30 -2.15 13.89
N ARG A 4 -31.93 -2.82 12.79
CA ARG A 4 -31.35 -4.16 12.82
C ARG A 4 -29.89 -4.07 12.40
N GLN A 5 -29.02 -4.25 13.38
CA GLN A 5 -27.57 -4.20 13.27
C GLN A 5 -27.06 -5.54 12.71
N LEU A 6 -26.99 -5.65 11.39
CA LEU A 6 -26.02 -6.46 10.66
C LEU A 6 -25.32 -5.46 9.74
N GLY A 7 -24.09 -5.08 10.10
CA GLY A 7 -23.41 -3.92 9.52
C GLY A 7 -23.39 -3.94 7.99
N MET A 8 -24.05 -2.94 7.40
CA MET A 8 -23.82 -2.50 6.03
C MET A 8 -24.02 -1.00 6.00
N ASP A 9 -22.92 -0.27 5.92
CA ASP A 9 -22.91 1.14 5.55
C ASP A 9 -22.97 1.21 4.03
N ILE A 10 -24.16 1.51 3.51
CA ILE A 10 -24.42 1.79 2.10
C ILE A 10 -24.14 3.28 1.88
N PHE A 11 -23.15 3.61 1.05
CA PHE A 11 -22.94 4.98 0.60
C PHE A 11 -22.88 5.01 -0.93
N ALA A 12 -23.83 5.73 -1.52
CA ALA A 12 -23.84 6.09 -2.94
C ALA A 12 -23.55 7.60 -3.05
N PRO A 13 -22.39 8.03 -3.58
CA PRO A 13 -22.21 9.41 -3.98
C PRO A 13 -22.72 9.62 -5.41
N ASN A 14 -23.87 10.31 -5.45
CA ASN A 14 -24.40 11.30 -6.38
C ASN A 14 -24.33 11.16 -7.93
N GLU A 15 -25.47 11.55 -8.49
CA GLU A 15 -25.89 11.66 -9.87
C GLU A 15 -25.19 12.86 -10.54
N ASN A 16 -24.30 12.63 -11.52
CA ASN A 16 -24.01 13.56 -12.63
C ASN A 16 -22.88 13.04 -13.52
N LEU A 17 -23.14 11.98 -14.29
CA LEU A 17 -22.36 11.64 -15.49
C LEU A 17 -23.24 10.80 -16.43
N HIS A 18 -24.01 11.50 -17.27
CA HIS A 18 -24.75 10.89 -18.38
C HIS A 18 -23.81 10.57 -19.55
N LEU A 19 -22.93 9.59 -19.36
CA LEU A 19 -22.23 8.90 -20.44
C LEU A 19 -22.25 7.40 -20.14
N PRO A 20 -22.31 6.52 -21.15
CA PRO A 20 -22.20 5.07 -20.95
C PRO A 20 -20.78 4.71 -20.52
N ALA A 21 -20.46 4.91 -19.24
CA ALA A 21 -19.19 4.55 -18.64
C ALA A 21 -19.24 3.10 -18.09
N PRO A 22 -18.12 2.35 -18.16
CA PRO A 22 -18.04 0.98 -17.66
C PRO A 22 -18.14 0.96 -16.14
N ASN A 23 -19.02 0.13 -15.58
CA ASN A 23 -19.23 0.01 -14.14
C ASN A 23 -18.03 -0.63 -13.45
N VAL A 24 -17.79 -0.28 -12.20
CA VAL A 24 -16.77 -0.89 -11.34
C VAL A 24 -17.48 -1.54 -10.15
N PHE A 25 -17.36 -2.85 -10.04
CA PHE A 25 -17.87 -3.63 -8.91
C PHE A 25 -16.67 -4.18 -8.12
N ILE A 26 -16.51 -3.74 -6.88
CA ILE A 26 -15.42 -4.16 -6.00
C ILE A 26 -16.00 -4.86 -4.77
N PRO A 27 -16.12 -6.20 -4.82
CA PRO A 27 -16.44 -7.01 -3.67
C PRO A 27 -15.17 -7.32 -2.88
N THR A 28 -15.26 -7.24 -1.57
CA THR A 28 -14.11 -7.46 -0.70
C THR A 28 -14.40 -8.34 0.47
N ASP A 29 -13.36 -9.12 0.71
CA ASP A 29 -12.94 -9.81 1.90
C ASP A 29 -13.76 -11.06 2.23
N TYR A 30 -13.06 -12.18 2.29
CA TYR A 30 -13.47 -13.37 3.02
C TYR A 30 -12.32 -13.67 3.96
N ARG A 31 -12.59 -13.70 5.27
CA ARG A 31 -11.54 -13.89 6.27
C ARG A 31 -11.62 -15.30 6.85
N SER A 32 -10.47 -15.90 7.15
CA SER A 32 -10.34 -16.68 8.39
C SER A 32 -8.93 -16.56 8.95
N ARG A 33 -8.79 -16.98 10.21
CA ARG A 33 -7.64 -16.68 11.08
C ARG A 33 -6.40 -17.56 10.88
N THR A 34 -6.37 -18.46 9.92
CA THR A 34 -5.25 -19.41 9.82
C THR A 34 -4.43 -19.16 8.56
N HIS A 35 -3.16 -18.83 8.70
CA HIS A 35 -2.14 -18.75 7.64
C HIS A 35 -2.20 -17.51 6.72
N LYS A 36 -1.18 -16.65 6.85
CA LYS A 36 -1.06 -15.38 6.12
C LYS A 36 0.29 -15.34 5.42
N GLY A 37 0.30 -15.10 4.11
CA GLY A 37 1.52 -14.90 3.34
C GLY A 37 1.40 -13.69 2.42
N ARG A 38 1.99 -12.55 2.79
CA ARG A 38 1.94 -11.31 1.99
C ARG A 38 3.14 -11.24 1.03
N SER A 39 3.04 -11.70 -0.22
CA SER A 39 4.06 -11.34 -1.24
C SER A 39 3.76 -9.93 -1.78
N HIS A 40 4.79 -9.19 -2.16
CA HIS A 40 4.68 -8.14 -3.18
C HIS A 40 5.26 -8.73 -4.45
N SER A 41 4.61 -9.75 -4.99
CA SER A 41 4.71 -10.03 -6.42
C SER A 41 3.51 -9.35 -7.06
N GLN A 42 3.73 -8.65 -8.19
CA GLN A 42 2.63 -8.30 -9.09
C GLN A 42 1.75 -9.55 -9.25
N PRO A 43 0.41 -9.45 -9.16
CA PRO A 43 -0.44 -10.62 -9.31
C PRO A 43 -0.09 -11.22 -10.67
N SER A 44 0.53 -12.38 -10.60
CA SER A 44 0.92 -13.10 -11.79
C SER A 44 -0.38 -13.34 -12.54
N LYS A 45 -0.54 -12.66 -13.68
CA LYS A 45 -1.65 -12.92 -14.61
C LYS A 45 -1.73 -14.43 -14.73
N LYS A 46 -2.94 -14.98 -14.64
CA LYS A 46 -3.34 -16.35 -15.02
C LYS A 46 -3.68 -17.28 -13.83
N SER A 47 -4.90 -17.13 -13.30
CA SER A 47 -5.71 -18.26 -12.85
C SER A 47 -6.32 -18.94 -14.09
N HIS A 48 -6.14 -20.25 -14.26
CA HIS A 48 -6.39 -20.94 -15.54
C HIS A 48 -7.78 -21.57 -15.76
N PRO A 49 -8.55 -22.09 -14.78
CA PRO A 49 -9.89 -22.61 -15.06
C PRO A 49 -10.91 -21.51 -15.38
N VAL A 50 -10.50 -20.25 -15.19
CA VAL A 50 -11.27 -19.07 -15.57
C VAL A 50 -10.84 -18.52 -16.94
N ARG A 51 -9.79 -19.04 -17.59
CA ARG A 51 -9.26 -18.43 -18.84
C ARG A 51 -10.25 -18.39 -20.00
N HIS A 52 -11.03 -19.44 -20.24
CA HIS A 52 -11.99 -19.44 -21.36
C HIS A 52 -13.14 -18.45 -21.12
N TYR A 53 -13.67 -18.40 -19.90
CA TYR A 53 -14.69 -17.44 -19.49
C TYR A 53 -14.15 -16.01 -19.43
N ALA A 54 -12.94 -15.84 -18.88
CA ALA A 54 -12.21 -14.58 -18.84
C ALA A 54 -11.89 -14.04 -20.23
N TYR A 55 -11.62 -14.94 -21.19
CA TYR A 55 -11.34 -14.57 -22.56
C TYR A 55 -12.59 -14.05 -23.25
N ASN A 56 -13.71 -14.77 -23.17
CA ASN A 56 -14.99 -14.32 -23.74
C ASN A 56 -15.48 -13.03 -23.08
N ALA A 57 -15.39 -12.94 -21.75
CA ALA A 57 -15.67 -11.71 -21.00
C ALA A 57 -14.79 -10.55 -21.51
N ARG A 58 -13.48 -10.77 -21.64
CA ARG A 58 -12.55 -9.75 -22.12
C ARG A 58 -12.83 -9.29 -23.55
N VAL A 59 -13.20 -10.20 -24.45
CA VAL A 59 -13.63 -9.87 -25.82
C VAL A 59 -14.91 -9.04 -25.78
N ALA A 60 -15.81 -9.32 -24.84
CA ALA A 60 -17.02 -8.55 -24.58
C ALA A 60 -16.81 -7.28 -23.73
N GLY A 61 -15.57 -6.84 -23.52
CA GLY A 61 -15.27 -5.62 -22.75
C GLY A 61 -15.51 -5.74 -21.24
N LEU A 62 -15.49 -6.95 -20.70
CA LEU A 62 -15.62 -7.26 -19.27
C LEU A 62 -14.31 -7.81 -18.72
N TYR A 63 -13.91 -7.30 -17.56
CA TYR A 63 -12.67 -7.66 -16.90
C TYR A 63 -12.97 -8.03 -15.46
N TYR A 64 -12.18 -8.95 -14.92
CA TYR A 64 -12.17 -9.21 -13.49
C TYR A 64 -10.75 -9.49 -13.00
N HIS A 65 -10.54 -9.22 -11.72
CA HIS A 65 -9.31 -9.47 -10.99
C HIS A 65 -9.64 -10.07 -9.64
N ILE A 66 -8.82 -11.02 -9.18
CA ILE A 66 -8.89 -11.54 -7.82
C ILE A 66 -7.51 -11.32 -7.22
N ASN A 67 -7.45 -10.51 -6.17
CA ASN A 67 -6.22 -10.12 -5.51
C ASN A 67 -6.27 -10.49 -4.04
N ILE A 68 -5.12 -10.78 -3.45
CA ILE A 68 -4.99 -10.97 -2.01
C ILE A 68 -5.15 -9.59 -1.35
N ALA A 69 -6.05 -9.49 -0.37
CA ALA A 69 -6.23 -8.30 0.46
C ALA A 69 -5.39 -8.45 1.75
N ALA A 70 -5.35 -7.41 2.60
CA ALA A 70 -4.63 -7.47 3.87
C ALA A 70 -5.11 -8.64 4.78
N SER A 71 -6.32 -9.12 4.54
CA SER A 71 -7.04 -9.99 5.46
C SER A 71 -7.92 -11.06 4.82
N GLY A 72 -7.76 -11.28 3.52
CA GLY A 72 -8.60 -12.17 2.74
C GLY A 72 -8.31 -11.97 1.25
N PHE A 73 -9.36 -11.87 0.44
CA PHE A 73 -9.22 -11.56 -0.97
C PHE A 73 -10.25 -10.52 -1.43
N GLN A 74 -9.87 -9.77 -2.45
CA GLN A 74 -10.72 -8.82 -3.15
C GLN A 74 -11.01 -9.40 -4.53
N VAL A 75 -12.29 -9.42 -4.92
CA VAL A 75 -12.66 -9.58 -6.32
C VAL A 75 -12.93 -8.17 -6.86
N THR A 76 -12.60 -7.91 -8.11
CA THR A 76 -12.94 -6.65 -8.77
C THR A 76 -13.42 -6.99 -10.16
N LEU A 77 -14.55 -6.46 -10.56
CA LEU A 77 -15.09 -6.56 -11.90
C LEU A 77 -15.23 -5.16 -12.49
N ASN A 78 -14.99 -5.01 -13.78
CA ASN A 78 -15.26 -3.78 -14.51
C ASN A 78 -15.65 -4.05 -15.96
N GLY A 79 -16.42 -3.15 -16.56
CA GLY A 79 -16.83 -3.23 -17.96
C GLY A 79 -18.29 -2.88 -18.19
N TYR A 80 -18.85 -3.31 -19.33
CA TYR A 80 -20.24 -3.01 -19.69
C TYR A 80 -21.25 -3.67 -18.74
N ASN A 81 -22.23 -2.89 -18.28
CA ASN A 81 -23.18 -3.27 -17.23
C ASN A 81 -24.02 -4.51 -17.57
N HIS A 82 -24.51 -4.62 -18.81
CA HIS A 82 -25.48 -5.63 -19.26
C HIS A 82 -25.12 -7.09 -18.88
N LYS A 83 -23.84 -7.46 -18.86
CA LYS A 83 -23.38 -8.83 -18.52
C LYS A 83 -22.47 -8.89 -17.30
N LEU A 84 -22.33 -7.78 -16.57
CA LEU A 84 -21.46 -7.69 -15.39
C LEU A 84 -21.98 -8.56 -14.24
N LYS A 85 -23.30 -8.53 -13.98
CA LYS A 85 -23.95 -9.40 -12.99
C LYS A 85 -23.76 -10.88 -13.30
N THR A 86 -23.97 -11.31 -14.56
CA THR A 86 -23.75 -12.71 -14.96
C THR A 86 -22.29 -13.15 -14.77
N LEU A 87 -21.34 -12.28 -15.08
CA LEU A 87 -19.92 -12.56 -14.86
C LEU A 87 -19.61 -12.71 -13.36
N LEU A 88 -20.16 -11.82 -12.53
CA LEU A 88 -20.06 -11.90 -11.09
C LEU A 88 -20.62 -13.22 -10.56
N GLU A 89 -21.85 -13.56 -10.92
CA GLU A 89 -22.53 -14.76 -10.44
C GLU A 89 -21.70 -16.01 -10.74
N THR A 90 -21.11 -16.04 -11.95
CA THR A 90 -20.20 -17.10 -12.39
C THR A 90 -18.92 -17.18 -11.55
N ILE A 91 -18.29 -16.04 -11.26
CA ILE A 91 -17.04 -15.98 -10.49
C ILE A 91 -17.30 -16.39 -9.04
N ILE A 92 -18.33 -15.83 -8.41
CA ILE A 92 -18.72 -16.10 -7.03
C ILE A 92 -19.12 -17.57 -6.86
N GLY A 93 -19.92 -18.12 -7.79
CA GLY A 93 -20.27 -19.53 -7.78
C GLY A 93 -19.05 -20.46 -7.92
N LYS A 94 -18.02 -20.06 -8.69
CA LYS A 94 -16.75 -20.81 -8.79
C LYS A 94 -15.90 -20.72 -7.52
N ILE A 95 -15.92 -19.59 -6.82
CA ILE A 95 -15.20 -19.43 -5.54
C ILE A 95 -15.84 -20.32 -4.49
N ALA A 96 -17.18 -20.30 -4.37
CA ALA A 96 -17.90 -21.12 -3.40
C ALA A 96 -17.73 -22.63 -3.63
N LYS A 97 -17.55 -23.05 -4.89
CA LYS A 97 -17.34 -24.45 -5.28
C LYS A 97 -15.87 -24.76 -5.61
N PHE A 98 -14.94 -23.97 -5.11
CA PHE A 98 -13.53 -24.15 -5.41
C PHE A 98 -13.05 -25.51 -4.88
N TYR A 99 -12.33 -26.24 -5.73
CA TYR A 99 -11.63 -27.46 -5.36
C TYR A 99 -10.18 -27.38 -5.82
N VAL A 100 -9.29 -28.02 -5.07
CA VAL A 100 -7.87 -28.06 -5.39
C VAL A 100 -7.63 -29.16 -6.42
N ASN A 101 -7.03 -28.78 -7.55
CA ASN A 101 -6.50 -29.74 -8.51
C ASN A 101 -4.99 -29.93 -8.22
N PRO A 102 -4.52 -31.15 -7.88
CA PRO A 102 -3.13 -31.40 -7.50
C PRO A 102 -2.10 -31.00 -8.57
N ASP A 103 -2.34 -31.32 -9.85
CA ASP A 103 -1.43 -30.95 -10.95
C ASP A 103 -1.29 -29.43 -11.07
N ARG A 104 -2.41 -28.72 -10.94
CA ARG A 104 -2.44 -27.25 -10.96
C ARG A 104 -1.75 -26.66 -9.74
N PHE A 105 -1.93 -27.28 -8.57
CA PHE A 105 -1.25 -26.88 -7.34
C PHE A 105 0.27 -26.99 -7.51
N ALA A 106 0.78 -28.11 -8.01
CA ALA A 106 2.21 -28.32 -8.23
C ALA A 106 2.83 -27.24 -9.15
N VAL A 107 2.16 -26.91 -10.27
CA VAL A 107 2.60 -25.85 -11.20
C VAL A 107 2.60 -24.47 -10.53
N ILE A 108 1.58 -24.15 -9.72
CA ILE A 108 1.49 -22.86 -9.03
C ILE A 108 2.53 -22.77 -7.90
N LYS A 109 2.74 -23.85 -7.14
CA LYS A 109 3.76 -23.96 -6.09
C LYS A 109 5.16 -23.72 -6.67
N GLU A 110 5.48 -24.37 -7.78
CA GLU A 110 6.77 -24.18 -8.47
C GLU A 110 6.95 -22.75 -8.99
N LYS A 111 5.87 -22.14 -9.49
CA LYS A 111 5.89 -20.73 -9.89
C LYS A 111 6.12 -19.80 -8.70
N LEU A 112 5.42 -20.01 -7.58
CA LEU A 112 5.58 -19.22 -6.36
C LEU A 112 7.00 -19.34 -5.80
N ARG A 113 7.59 -20.54 -5.85
CA ARG A 113 8.99 -20.78 -5.46
C ARG A 113 9.93 -19.89 -6.28
N LYS A 114 9.79 -19.93 -7.62
CA LYS A 114 10.55 -19.07 -8.53
C LYS A 114 10.32 -17.59 -8.28
N ASP A 115 9.07 -17.17 -8.03
CA ASP A 115 8.74 -15.77 -7.75
C ASP A 115 9.45 -15.28 -6.47
N TYR A 116 9.49 -16.10 -5.41
CA TYR A 116 10.22 -15.79 -4.18
C TYR A 116 11.73 -15.80 -4.37
N GLU A 117 12.27 -16.81 -5.06
CA GLU A 117 13.70 -16.85 -5.39
C GLU A 117 14.13 -15.66 -6.24
N ASN A 118 13.23 -15.15 -7.09
CA ASN A 118 13.48 -13.98 -7.91
C ASN A 118 13.43 -12.66 -7.12
N CYS A 119 12.90 -12.64 -5.89
CA CYS A 119 12.95 -11.45 -5.03
C CYS A 119 14.39 -10.99 -4.80
N LYS A 120 15.37 -11.90 -4.79
CA LYS A 120 16.79 -11.52 -4.65
C LYS A 120 17.30 -10.64 -5.79
N PHE A 121 16.72 -10.76 -6.98
CA PHE A 121 17.10 -9.99 -8.18
C PHE A 121 16.40 -8.63 -8.28
N GLN A 122 15.51 -8.29 -7.34
CA GLN A 122 14.91 -6.96 -7.28
C GLN A 122 15.97 -5.88 -7.10
N GLN A 123 15.67 -4.67 -7.58
CA GLN A 123 16.58 -3.55 -7.44
C GLN A 123 16.71 -3.15 -5.95
N PRO A 124 17.87 -2.67 -5.49
CA PRO A 124 18.11 -2.31 -4.09
C PRO A 124 17.06 -1.33 -3.53
N ASN A 125 16.55 -0.39 -4.34
CA ASN A 125 15.50 0.53 -3.91
C ASN A 125 14.15 -0.18 -3.59
N GLU A 126 13.85 -1.25 -4.32
CA GLU A 126 12.65 -2.07 -4.12
C GLU A 126 12.82 -2.90 -2.84
N GLN A 127 14.01 -3.49 -2.65
CA GLN A 127 14.37 -4.19 -1.42
C GLN A 127 14.29 -3.27 -0.20
N ALA A 128 14.83 -2.05 -0.29
CA ALA A 128 14.77 -1.06 0.80
C ALA A 128 13.31 -0.65 1.11
N THR A 129 12.47 -0.47 0.09
CA THR A 129 11.04 -0.19 0.26
C THR A 129 10.29 -1.35 0.90
N TYR A 130 10.67 -2.58 0.54
CA TYR A 130 10.14 -3.81 1.11
C TYR A 130 10.47 -3.93 2.61
N TYR A 131 11.74 -3.76 2.98
CA TYR A 131 12.17 -3.78 4.39
C TYR A 131 11.55 -2.64 5.20
N CYS A 132 11.44 -1.43 4.65
CA CYS A 132 10.71 -0.32 5.29
C CYS A 132 9.27 -0.74 5.64
N SER A 133 8.62 -1.46 4.73
CA SER A 133 7.26 -1.95 4.96
C SER A 133 7.20 -3.14 5.92
N LEU A 134 8.25 -3.96 6.04
CA LEU A 134 8.32 -5.01 7.06
C LEU A 134 8.45 -4.40 8.46
N VAL A 135 9.40 -3.47 8.63
CA VAL A 135 9.67 -2.82 9.92
C VAL A 135 8.44 -2.06 10.45
N LEU A 136 7.69 -1.40 9.56
CA LEU A 136 6.52 -0.59 9.95
C LEU A 136 5.22 -1.40 10.14
N SER A 137 5.17 -2.65 9.69
CA SER A 137 3.94 -3.47 9.75
C SER A 137 3.90 -4.29 11.04
N ASP A 138 2.75 -4.28 11.73
CA ASP A 138 2.50 -5.13 12.91
C ASP A 138 2.54 -6.64 12.60
N GLN A 139 1.96 -7.06 11.46
CA GLN A 139 1.88 -8.47 11.07
C GLN A 139 2.28 -8.67 9.59
N LYS A 140 3.58 -8.78 9.31
CA LYS A 140 4.06 -9.06 7.95
C LYS A 140 5.20 -10.07 7.94
N TRP A 141 4.92 -11.23 7.33
CA TRP A 141 5.91 -12.28 7.12
C TRP A 141 6.80 -11.97 5.92
N PRO A 142 8.12 -12.19 6.01
CA PRO A 142 9.02 -12.04 4.88
C PRO A 142 8.72 -13.04 3.76
N TRP A 143 9.35 -12.86 2.61
CA TRP A 143 9.33 -13.87 1.56
C TRP A 143 10.24 -15.07 1.89
N MET A 144 11.29 -14.91 2.70
CA MET A 144 12.23 -15.98 3.07
C MET A 144 11.55 -17.09 3.89
N GLU A 145 10.84 -16.76 4.96
CA GLU A 145 10.04 -17.74 5.73
C GLU A 145 8.98 -18.43 4.85
N LYS A 146 8.37 -17.70 3.90
CA LYS A 146 7.42 -18.31 2.97
C LYS A 146 8.10 -19.30 2.04
N LEU A 147 9.30 -18.98 1.57
CA LEU A 147 10.09 -19.86 0.73
C LEU A 147 10.55 -21.10 1.50
N GLU A 148 10.88 -20.97 2.78
CA GLU A 148 11.25 -22.08 3.67
C GLU A 148 10.09 -23.05 3.92
N VAL A 149 8.87 -22.54 4.14
CA VAL A 149 7.68 -23.37 4.38
C VAL A 149 7.12 -23.98 3.10
N LEU A 150 7.31 -23.32 1.94
CA LEU A 150 6.69 -23.70 0.68
C LEU A 150 6.93 -25.17 0.26
N PRO A 151 8.15 -25.76 0.38
CA PRO A 151 8.40 -27.16 0.06
C PRO A 151 7.49 -28.15 0.80
N ASN A 152 7.09 -27.83 2.04
CA ASN A 152 6.30 -28.71 2.90
C ASN A 152 4.79 -28.64 2.63
N LEU A 153 4.33 -27.70 1.80
CA LEU A 153 2.90 -27.55 1.51
C LEU A 153 2.41 -28.53 0.46
N GLU A 154 1.37 -29.28 0.78
CA GLU A 154 0.72 -30.24 -0.12
C GLU A 154 -0.63 -29.72 -0.63
N ALA A 155 -1.19 -30.36 -1.66
CA ALA A 155 -2.48 -29.96 -2.23
C ALA A 155 -3.61 -30.14 -1.20
N GLU A 156 -3.48 -31.16 -0.36
CA GLU A 156 -4.34 -31.51 0.76
C GLU A 156 -4.40 -30.39 1.80
N ASP A 157 -3.29 -29.70 2.07
CA ASP A 157 -3.25 -28.58 3.00
C ASP A 157 -4.10 -27.42 2.50
N LEU A 158 -3.99 -27.09 1.20
CA LEU A 158 -4.83 -26.07 0.58
C LEU A 158 -6.31 -26.49 0.55
N ALA A 159 -6.59 -27.77 0.33
CA ALA A 159 -7.94 -28.31 0.31
C ALA A 159 -8.60 -28.23 1.70
N LYS A 160 -7.84 -28.47 2.77
CA LYS A 160 -8.29 -28.29 4.17
C LYS A 160 -8.39 -26.80 4.53
N PHE A 161 -7.46 -25.98 4.04
CA PHE A 161 -7.42 -24.56 4.37
C PHE A 161 -8.57 -23.76 3.74
N THR A 162 -8.96 -24.05 2.49
CA THR A 162 -10.01 -23.29 1.78
C THR A 162 -11.33 -23.19 2.58
N PRO A 163 -11.97 -24.28 3.04
CA PRO A 163 -13.19 -24.18 3.84
C PRO A 163 -12.95 -23.51 5.19
N MET A 164 -11.77 -23.70 5.80
CA MET A 164 -11.42 -22.98 7.02
C MET A 164 -11.36 -21.47 6.76
N MET A 165 -10.77 -21.04 5.64
CA MET A 165 -10.65 -19.64 5.21
C MET A 165 -12.01 -18.99 4.94
N LEU A 166 -12.96 -19.75 4.42
CA LEU A 166 -14.31 -19.23 4.17
C LEU A 166 -15.24 -19.35 5.39
N SER A 167 -14.90 -20.17 6.40
CA SER A 167 -15.81 -20.49 7.51
C SER A 167 -16.39 -19.26 8.24
N ARG A 168 -15.67 -18.14 8.33
CA ARG A 168 -16.13 -16.92 9.02
C ARG A 168 -15.67 -15.62 8.36
N ALA A 169 -16.50 -15.03 7.51
CA ALA A 169 -16.16 -13.82 6.76
C ALA A 169 -17.02 -12.60 7.14
N PHE A 170 -16.62 -11.43 6.69
CA PHE A 170 -17.48 -10.24 6.56
C PHE A 170 -17.38 -9.81 5.10
N LEU A 171 -18.45 -9.25 4.56
CA LEU A 171 -18.50 -8.77 3.18
C LEU A 171 -18.53 -7.24 3.20
N GLU A 172 -17.62 -6.62 2.47
CA GLU A 172 -17.64 -5.18 2.20
C GLU A 172 -17.67 -4.98 0.68
N CYS A 173 -18.59 -4.16 0.18
CA CYS A 173 -18.80 -4.00 -1.25
C CYS A 173 -18.87 -2.53 -1.62
N TYR A 174 -18.27 -2.20 -2.77
CA TYR A 174 -18.43 -0.92 -3.43
C TYR A 174 -18.88 -1.14 -4.87
N ILE A 175 -19.97 -0.46 -5.25
CA ILE A 175 -20.58 -0.56 -6.58
C ILE A 175 -20.73 0.84 -7.12
N ALA A 176 -20.16 1.10 -8.30
CA ALA A 176 -20.29 2.38 -8.96
C ALA A 176 -20.50 2.22 -10.47
N GLY A 177 -21.30 3.12 -11.05
CA GLY A 177 -21.57 3.23 -12.47
C GLY A 177 -23.05 3.22 -12.82
N ASN A 178 -23.35 2.86 -14.06
CA ASN A 178 -24.68 2.65 -14.61
C ASN A 178 -25.32 1.35 -14.07
N ILE A 179 -25.70 1.36 -12.79
CA ILE A 179 -26.41 0.30 -12.07
C ILE A 179 -27.46 0.97 -11.18
N GLU A 180 -28.70 0.50 -11.23
CA GLU A 180 -29.75 0.96 -10.32
C GLU A 180 -29.54 0.41 -8.90
N CYS A 181 -30.01 1.12 -7.87
CA CYS A 181 -29.88 0.66 -6.49
C CYS A 181 -30.46 -0.76 -6.27
N SER A 182 -31.59 -1.07 -6.91
CA SER A 182 -32.23 -2.39 -6.86
C SER A 182 -31.36 -3.49 -7.51
N GLU A 183 -30.69 -3.17 -8.62
CA GLU A 183 -29.75 -4.10 -9.27
C GLU A 183 -28.51 -4.32 -8.40
N ALA A 184 -27.97 -3.26 -7.82
CA ALA A 184 -26.86 -3.30 -6.86
C ALA A 184 -27.20 -4.17 -5.63
N GLU A 185 -28.36 -3.96 -5.02
CA GLU A 185 -28.88 -4.79 -3.93
C GLU A 185 -29.02 -6.26 -4.35
N SER A 186 -29.53 -6.53 -5.55
CA SER A 186 -29.67 -7.89 -6.06
C SER A 186 -28.32 -8.60 -6.24
N ILE A 187 -27.27 -7.86 -6.63
CA ILE A 187 -25.91 -8.38 -6.75
C ILE A 187 -25.36 -8.76 -5.37
N ILE A 188 -25.54 -7.88 -4.38
CA ILE A 188 -25.10 -8.12 -3.00
C ILE A 188 -25.84 -9.32 -2.42
N GLN A 189 -27.17 -9.35 -2.56
CA GLN A 189 -28.01 -10.45 -2.08
C GLN A 189 -27.58 -11.79 -2.67
N TYR A 190 -27.24 -11.85 -3.96
CA TYR A 190 -26.71 -13.08 -4.56
C TYR A 190 -25.41 -13.54 -3.88
N VAL A 191 -24.48 -12.62 -3.61
CA VAL A 191 -23.24 -12.95 -2.90
C VAL A 191 -23.55 -13.46 -1.49
N GLU A 192 -24.45 -12.77 -0.77
CA GLU A 192 -24.87 -13.18 0.56
C GLU A 192 -25.56 -14.56 0.56
N ASP A 193 -26.39 -14.86 -0.42
CA ASP A 193 -27.06 -16.14 -0.54
C ASP A 193 -26.07 -17.27 -0.82
N VAL A 194 -25.08 -17.04 -1.69
CA VAL A 194 -24.06 -18.05 -2.00
C VAL A 194 -23.19 -18.37 -0.78
N PHE A 195 -22.88 -17.38 0.06
CA PHE A 195 -21.91 -17.58 1.14
C PHE A 195 -22.53 -17.70 2.55
N PHE A 196 -23.55 -16.91 2.88
CA PHE A 196 -24.04 -16.73 4.26
C PHE A 196 -25.50 -17.15 4.49
N LYS A 197 -26.40 -16.98 3.52
CA LYS A 197 -27.87 -17.10 3.73
C LYS A 197 -28.53 -18.27 2.99
N GLY A 198 -27.86 -18.85 1.99
CA GLY A 198 -28.43 -19.91 1.16
C GLY A 198 -28.67 -21.23 1.91
N PRO A 199 -29.21 -22.27 1.22
CA PRO A 199 -29.59 -23.53 1.85
C PRO A 199 -28.40 -24.30 2.47
N HIS A 200 -27.19 -24.05 1.97
CA HIS A 200 -25.95 -24.64 2.46
C HIS A 200 -24.91 -23.53 2.63
N PRO A 201 -25.01 -22.70 3.68
CA PRO A 201 -24.09 -21.58 3.88
C PRO A 201 -22.70 -22.11 4.19
N ILE A 202 -21.70 -21.57 3.49
CA ILE A 202 -20.29 -21.96 3.68
C ILE A 202 -19.51 -20.97 4.56
N CYS A 203 -20.15 -19.86 4.93
CA CYS A 203 -19.60 -18.80 5.76
C CYS A 203 -20.56 -18.44 6.90
N GLN A 204 -19.99 -18.11 8.05
CA GLN A 204 -20.67 -17.41 9.15
C GLN A 204 -20.17 -15.97 9.24
N PRO A 205 -20.93 -15.04 9.82
CA PRO A 205 -20.42 -13.69 10.08
C PRO A 205 -19.22 -13.70 11.04
N LEU A 206 -18.26 -12.82 10.79
CA LEU A 206 -17.21 -12.49 11.76
C LEU A 206 -17.82 -11.84 13.01
N PHE A 207 -17.22 -12.13 14.17
CA PHE A 207 -17.53 -11.35 15.37
C PHE A 207 -16.93 -9.94 15.26
N PRO A 208 -17.57 -8.90 15.82
CA PRO A 208 -17.04 -7.53 15.82
C PRO A 208 -15.58 -7.44 16.33
N SER A 209 -15.23 -8.20 17.37
CA SER A 209 -13.86 -8.26 17.93
C SER A 209 -12.82 -8.93 17.02
N GLN A 210 -13.25 -9.58 15.93
CA GLN A 210 -12.38 -10.19 14.93
C GLN A 210 -12.14 -9.28 13.73
N HIS A 211 -12.78 -8.11 13.67
CA HIS A 211 -12.44 -7.09 12.68
C HIS A 211 -10.99 -6.65 12.92
N LEU A 212 -10.18 -6.70 11.86
CA LEU A 212 -8.77 -6.36 11.97
C LEU A 212 -8.59 -4.86 12.14
N THR A 213 -7.83 -4.50 13.16
CA THR A 213 -7.26 -3.17 13.25
C THR A 213 -5.94 -3.17 12.49
N ASN A 214 -5.86 -2.47 11.36
CA ASN A 214 -4.58 -2.25 10.71
C ASN A 214 -3.75 -1.30 11.59
N ARG A 215 -2.53 -1.72 11.95
CA ARG A 215 -1.64 -0.96 12.83
C ARG A 215 -0.31 -0.74 12.14
N VAL A 216 0.24 0.45 12.35
CA VAL A 216 1.58 0.83 11.91
C VAL A 216 2.41 1.07 13.16
N VAL A 217 3.65 0.61 13.15
CA VAL A 217 4.59 0.86 14.24
C VAL A 217 4.74 2.37 14.43
N LYS A 218 4.49 2.84 15.66
CA LYS A 218 4.69 4.23 16.05
C LYS A 218 6.16 4.41 16.43
N LEU A 219 6.90 5.12 15.59
CA LEU A 219 8.28 5.49 15.89
C LEU A 219 8.31 6.53 17.02
N GLU A 220 9.34 6.50 17.85
CA GLU A 220 9.51 7.45 18.95
C GLU A 220 9.93 8.84 18.46
N ARG A 221 9.42 9.87 19.13
CA ARG A 221 9.68 11.28 18.80
C ARG A 221 11.14 11.62 19.09
N GLY A 222 11.78 12.33 18.17
CA GLY A 222 13.20 12.71 18.28
C GLY A 222 14.18 11.57 18.04
N MET A 223 13.69 10.36 17.74
CA MET A 223 14.51 9.17 17.52
C MET A 223 14.67 8.87 16.02
N SER A 224 15.86 8.37 15.68
CA SER A 224 16.21 7.89 14.34
C SER A 224 16.51 6.41 14.35
N TYR A 225 15.71 5.62 13.64
CA TYR A 225 15.89 4.18 13.52
C TYR A 225 16.66 3.85 12.25
N VAL A 226 17.64 2.95 12.32
CA VAL A 226 18.45 2.55 11.16
C VAL A 226 18.45 1.04 11.01
N TYR A 227 18.11 0.55 9.82
CA TYR A 227 18.20 -0.86 9.44
C TYR A 227 19.19 -1.03 8.28
N PRO A 228 20.46 -1.37 8.57
CA PRO A 228 21.43 -1.72 7.55
C PRO A 228 21.29 -3.20 7.16
N THR A 229 21.38 -3.50 5.87
CA THR A 229 21.39 -4.86 5.34
C THR A 229 22.19 -4.94 4.06
N LEU A 230 22.80 -6.10 3.80
CA LEU A 230 23.34 -6.40 2.49
C LEU A 230 22.22 -6.60 1.47
N GLY A 231 22.48 -6.22 0.23
CA GLY A 231 21.64 -6.52 -0.92
C GLY A 231 21.62 -8.01 -1.20
N LEU A 232 20.44 -8.51 -1.58
CA LEU A 232 20.24 -9.94 -1.78
C LEU A 232 20.93 -10.51 -3.04
N ASN A 233 21.31 -9.66 -3.99
CA ASN A 233 22.03 -10.05 -5.20
C ASN A 233 23.49 -9.57 -5.12
N PRO A 234 24.47 -10.47 -4.89
CA PRO A 234 25.89 -10.13 -4.84
C PRO A 234 26.45 -9.58 -6.15
N SER A 235 25.78 -9.81 -7.28
CA SER A 235 26.18 -9.24 -8.57
C SER A 235 25.64 -7.82 -8.79
N ASN A 236 24.80 -7.30 -7.89
CA ASN A 236 24.29 -5.94 -8.00
C ASN A 236 25.20 -4.95 -7.25
N GLU A 237 25.87 -4.11 -8.03
CA GLU A 237 26.75 -3.05 -7.56
C GLU A 237 25.99 -1.90 -6.88
N ASN A 238 24.70 -1.74 -7.20
CA ASN A 238 23.89 -0.65 -6.68
C ASN A 238 23.58 -0.85 -5.19
N SER A 239 23.59 0.26 -4.46
CA SER A 239 23.07 0.37 -3.10
C SER A 239 21.90 1.31 -3.06
N ALA A 240 21.06 1.22 -2.03
CA ALA A 240 19.92 2.12 -1.89
C ALA A 240 19.62 2.54 -0.45
N LEU A 241 19.09 3.75 -0.35
CA LEU A 241 18.53 4.31 0.86
C LEU A 241 17.02 4.50 0.67
N VAL A 242 16.25 4.12 1.70
CA VAL A 242 14.93 4.69 1.97
C VAL A 242 14.99 5.43 3.29
N HIS A 243 14.95 6.75 3.26
CA HIS A 243 14.82 7.60 4.44
C HIS A 243 13.37 8.01 4.60
N TYR A 244 12.68 7.44 5.59
CA TYR A 244 11.27 7.68 5.87
C TYR A 244 11.11 8.57 7.11
N ILE A 245 10.28 9.60 6.99
CA ILE A 245 9.85 10.45 8.09
C ILE A 245 8.37 10.15 8.35
N GLN A 246 8.07 9.56 9.51
CA GLN A 246 6.69 9.35 9.98
C GLN A 246 6.17 10.65 10.61
N VAL A 247 5.00 11.12 10.18
CA VAL A 247 4.54 12.48 10.53
C VAL A 247 3.32 12.43 11.44
N HIS A 248 2.14 12.11 10.91
CA HIS A 248 0.88 12.24 11.64
C HIS A 248 -0.13 11.16 11.25
N GLN A 249 -1.19 11.05 12.05
CA GLN A 249 -2.40 10.31 11.72
C GLN A 249 -3.33 11.19 10.86
N ASP A 250 -4.17 10.58 10.03
CA ASP A 250 -5.02 11.24 9.03
C ASP A 250 -5.88 12.37 9.62
N GLU A 251 -5.52 13.61 9.25
CA GLU A 251 -6.17 14.85 9.68
C GLU A 251 -6.00 15.85 8.52
N PHE A 252 -7.08 16.52 8.12
CA PHE A 252 -7.11 17.27 6.87
C PHE A 252 -6.05 18.38 6.80
N MET A 253 -5.86 19.15 7.87
CA MET A 253 -4.91 20.26 7.90
C MET A 253 -3.46 19.75 7.82
N LEU A 254 -3.10 18.72 8.59
CA LEU A 254 -1.78 18.10 8.54
C LEU A 254 -1.53 17.39 7.20
N ASN A 255 -2.55 16.73 6.63
CA ASN A 255 -2.48 16.13 5.30
C ASN A 255 -2.08 17.17 4.26
N VAL A 256 -2.74 18.34 4.22
CA VAL A 256 -2.47 19.35 3.20
C VAL A 256 -1.11 20.02 3.41
N LYS A 257 -0.67 20.22 4.65
CA LYS A 257 0.68 20.71 4.96
C LYS A 257 1.76 19.74 4.48
N LEU A 258 1.60 18.43 4.71
CA LEU A 258 2.53 17.40 4.20
C LEU A 258 2.49 17.29 2.67
N GLN A 259 1.32 17.42 2.06
CA GLN A 259 1.16 17.43 0.61
C GLN A 259 1.84 18.64 -0.04
N LEU A 260 1.66 19.83 0.54
CA LEU A 260 2.30 21.06 0.10
C LEU A 260 3.82 20.99 0.25
N PHE A 261 4.31 20.50 1.40
CA PHE A 261 5.74 20.22 1.61
C PHE A 261 6.28 19.31 0.51
N THR A 262 5.59 18.20 0.23
CA THR A 262 6.03 17.25 -0.80
C THR A 262 6.05 17.89 -2.19
N LEU A 263 5.03 18.68 -2.55
CA LEU A 263 4.94 19.37 -3.84
C LEU A 263 6.18 20.26 -4.06
N ILE A 264 6.51 21.09 -3.06
CA ILE A 264 7.62 22.06 -3.12
C ILE A 264 8.98 21.35 -3.06
N ALA A 265 9.11 20.36 -2.18
CA ALA A 265 10.37 19.65 -1.95
C ALA A 265 10.73 18.67 -3.08
N LYS A 266 9.77 18.18 -3.86
CA LYS A 266 10.00 17.14 -4.88
C LYS A 266 11.02 17.56 -5.93
N GLN A 267 10.88 18.76 -6.51
CA GLN A 267 11.82 19.25 -7.52
C GLN A 267 13.18 19.59 -6.92
N ALA A 268 13.21 20.20 -5.73
CA ALA A 268 14.45 20.54 -5.03
C ALA A 268 15.26 19.30 -4.65
N THR A 269 14.59 18.25 -4.16
CA THR A 269 15.20 16.95 -3.84
C THR A 269 15.87 16.34 -5.07
N PHE A 270 15.15 16.32 -6.20
CA PHE A 270 15.67 15.79 -7.45
C PHE A 270 16.87 16.61 -7.93
N HIS A 271 16.76 17.94 -7.98
CA HIS A 271 17.84 18.81 -8.43
C HIS A 271 19.10 18.64 -7.56
N GLN A 272 18.96 18.72 -6.23
CA GLN A 272 20.11 18.66 -5.33
C GLN A 272 20.77 17.27 -5.35
N LEU A 273 20.01 16.21 -5.02
CA LEU A 273 20.59 14.89 -4.79
C LEU A 273 20.98 14.18 -6.10
N ARG A 274 20.29 14.46 -7.21
CA ARG A 274 20.60 13.85 -8.51
C ARG A 274 21.38 14.77 -9.43
N THR A 275 20.94 16.01 -9.66
CA THR A 275 21.57 16.86 -10.69
C THR A 275 22.89 17.45 -10.20
N VAL A 276 22.91 17.99 -8.98
CA VAL A 276 24.10 18.66 -8.41
C VAL A 276 25.06 17.65 -7.80
N GLU A 277 24.58 16.81 -6.87
CA GLU A 277 25.44 15.87 -6.13
C GLU A 277 25.66 14.54 -6.86
N GLN A 278 24.89 14.27 -7.92
CA GLN A 278 25.03 13.07 -8.76
C GLN A 278 25.01 11.76 -7.97
N LEU A 279 24.22 11.70 -6.88
CA LEU A 279 24.18 10.52 -6.01
C LEU A 279 23.61 9.29 -6.70
N GLY A 280 22.76 9.43 -7.71
CA GLY A 280 22.41 8.31 -8.58
C GLY A 280 21.18 8.49 -9.44
N TYR A 281 20.96 7.51 -10.34
CA TYR A 281 19.89 7.57 -11.32
C TYR A 281 18.48 7.40 -10.71
N ILE A 282 18.35 6.87 -9.50
CA ILE A 282 17.03 6.83 -8.84
C ILE A 282 17.11 7.78 -7.65
N THR A 283 16.31 8.84 -7.71
CA THR A 283 16.17 9.83 -6.63
C THR A 283 14.73 10.32 -6.66
N ARG A 284 13.96 9.99 -5.63
CA ARG A 284 12.53 10.30 -5.58
C ARG A 284 12.11 10.70 -4.16
N LEU A 285 11.28 11.73 -4.09
CA LEU A 285 10.51 12.09 -2.91
C LEU A 285 9.06 11.63 -3.12
N THR A 286 8.52 10.85 -2.20
CA THR A 286 7.12 10.38 -2.30
C THR A 286 6.45 10.39 -0.94
N ARG A 287 5.14 10.66 -0.93
CA ARG A 287 4.30 10.44 0.26
C ARG A 287 4.05 8.96 0.48
N ARG A 288 3.79 8.59 1.72
CA ARG A 288 3.40 7.26 2.16
C ARG A 288 2.18 7.39 3.08
N ASN A 289 1.13 6.63 2.80
CA ASN A 289 -0.05 6.47 3.65
C ASN A 289 -0.22 4.98 3.92
N ASP A 290 0.06 4.56 5.14
CA ASP A 290 -0.21 3.21 5.61
C ASP A 290 -1.35 3.29 6.62
N TYR A 291 -2.57 2.91 6.20
CA TYR A 291 -3.73 2.80 7.09
C TYR A 291 -4.04 4.09 7.90
N GLY A 292 -3.91 5.24 7.24
CA GLY A 292 -4.15 6.55 7.85
C GLY A 292 -2.94 7.13 8.58
N ILE A 293 -1.78 6.46 8.57
CA ILE A 293 -0.52 7.03 9.06
C ILE A 293 0.27 7.59 7.88
N HIS A 294 0.46 8.91 7.89
CA HIS A 294 1.08 9.65 6.82
C HIS A 294 2.55 9.93 7.10
N GLY A 295 3.34 9.93 6.04
CA GLY A 295 4.72 10.37 6.07
C GLY A 295 5.30 10.60 4.68
N VAL A 296 6.59 10.90 4.66
CA VAL A 296 7.35 11.16 3.43
C VAL A 296 8.58 10.26 3.38
N LYS A 297 8.92 9.76 2.20
CA LYS A 297 10.12 8.96 1.98
C LYS A 297 10.97 9.50 0.84
N PHE A 298 12.27 9.58 1.11
CA PHE A 298 13.32 9.79 0.12
C PHE A 298 13.83 8.42 -0.29
N ILE A 299 13.89 8.17 -1.59
CA ILE A 299 14.39 6.93 -2.17
C ILE A 299 15.54 7.28 -3.09
N VAL A 300 16.73 6.80 -2.76
CA VAL A 300 17.95 7.04 -3.55
C VAL A 300 18.61 5.70 -3.84
N GLN A 301 18.98 5.46 -5.10
CA GLN A 301 19.82 4.31 -5.49
C GLN A 301 21.09 4.84 -6.14
N SER A 302 22.23 4.32 -5.70
CA SER A 302 23.57 4.76 -6.11
C SER A 302 24.51 3.59 -6.36
N THR A 303 25.40 3.73 -7.33
CA THR A 303 26.61 2.91 -7.49
C THR A 303 27.87 3.59 -6.96
N VAL A 304 27.78 4.87 -6.57
CA VAL A 304 28.94 5.74 -6.28
C VAL A 304 29.13 5.97 -4.79
N LYS A 305 28.03 6.02 -4.04
CA LYS A 305 28.03 6.30 -2.60
C LYS A 305 27.25 5.24 -1.85
N ASP A 306 27.71 4.92 -0.65
CA ASP A 306 27.03 3.99 0.23
C ASP A 306 25.76 4.63 0.84
N PRO A 307 24.77 3.82 1.26
CA PRO A 307 23.54 4.32 1.85
C PRO A 307 23.71 5.17 3.11
N GLY A 308 24.77 4.95 3.90
CA GLY A 308 25.06 5.74 5.10
C GLY A 308 25.45 7.16 4.73
N TYR A 309 26.34 7.33 3.75
CA TYR A 309 26.68 8.65 3.20
C TYR A 309 25.46 9.33 2.58
N ILE A 310 24.67 8.60 1.79
CA ILE A 310 23.46 9.15 1.15
C ILE A 310 22.47 9.67 2.21
N ASP A 311 22.35 8.98 3.34
CA ASP A 311 21.48 9.39 4.45
C ASP A 311 21.90 10.74 5.03
N LEU A 312 23.21 10.94 5.22
CA LEU A 312 23.78 12.23 5.61
C LEU A 312 23.51 13.33 4.58
N ARG A 313 23.50 13.00 3.27
CA ARG A 313 23.18 13.95 2.21
C ARG A 313 21.70 14.32 2.17
N VAL A 314 20.80 13.39 2.48
CA VAL A 314 19.36 13.69 2.65
C VAL A 314 19.15 14.66 3.81
N GLU A 315 19.78 14.42 4.96
CA GLU A 315 19.74 15.37 6.08
C GLU A 315 20.35 16.71 5.68
N ALA A 316 21.53 16.76 5.05
CA ALA A 316 22.12 18.00 4.56
C ALA A 316 21.21 18.77 3.59
N PHE A 317 20.49 18.06 2.71
CA PHE A 317 19.46 18.65 1.86
C PHE A 317 18.32 19.26 2.67
N LEU A 318 17.82 18.58 3.71
CA LEU A 318 16.76 19.13 4.57
C LEU A 318 17.21 20.43 5.26
N LYS A 319 18.48 20.52 5.68
CA LYS A 319 19.05 21.76 6.23
C LYS A 319 19.15 22.88 5.20
N LEU A 320 19.56 22.55 3.96
CA LEU A 320 19.58 23.53 2.87
C LEU A 320 18.15 24.01 2.55
N PHE A 321 17.19 23.10 2.57
CA PHE A 321 15.81 23.35 2.22
C PHE A 321 15.07 24.17 3.29
N GLU A 322 15.54 24.17 4.54
CA GLU A 322 15.05 25.03 5.62
C GLU A 322 15.08 26.52 5.21
N ASN A 323 16.20 26.99 4.68
CA ASN A 323 16.32 28.37 4.20
C ASN A 323 15.30 28.66 3.10
N LYS A 324 15.13 27.73 2.15
CA LYS A 324 14.15 27.87 1.07
C LYS A 324 12.71 27.97 1.59
N ILE A 325 12.38 27.30 2.70
CA ILE A 325 11.05 27.37 3.31
C ILE A 325 10.86 28.71 4.03
N TYR A 326 11.87 29.21 4.74
CA TYR A 326 11.78 30.47 5.47
C TYR A 326 11.76 31.70 4.54
N GLU A 327 12.60 31.68 3.52
CA GLU A 327 12.76 32.78 2.55
C GLU A 327 11.67 32.82 1.47
N MET A 328 10.86 31.76 1.35
CA MET A 328 9.77 31.67 0.38
C MET A 328 8.87 32.89 0.46
N THR A 329 8.66 33.60 -0.65
CA THR A 329 7.80 34.80 -0.61
C THR A 329 6.32 34.41 -0.46
N ASP A 330 5.48 35.33 0.05
CA ASP A 330 4.04 35.08 0.11
C ASP A 330 3.42 34.80 -1.26
N VAL A 331 3.98 35.41 -2.32
CA VAL A 331 3.55 35.19 -3.70
C VAL A 331 3.85 33.75 -4.13
N GLU A 332 5.06 33.26 -3.88
CA GLU A 332 5.44 31.86 -4.17
C GLU A 332 4.63 30.86 -3.33
N PHE A 333 4.43 31.14 -2.05
CA PHE A 333 3.61 30.31 -1.17
C PHE A 333 2.18 30.17 -1.71
N LYS A 334 1.52 31.30 -2.00
CA LYS A 334 0.16 31.32 -2.57
C LYS A 334 0.09 30.62 -3.93
N SER A 335 1.13 30.75 -4.76
CA SER A 335 1.23 30.03 -6.04
C SER A 335 1.28 28.51 -5.84
N ASN A 336 2.08 28.02 -4.90
CA ASN A 336 2.16 26.59 -4.57
C ASN A 336 0.84 26.06 -3.96
N VAL A 337 0.19 26.83 -3.09
CA VAL A 337 -1.13 26.49 -2.54
C VAL A 337 -2.16 26.37 -3.67
N LYS A 338 -2.21 27.36 -4.56
CA LYS A 338 -3.12 27.34 -5.72
C LYS A 338 -2.85 26.14 -6.62
N ALA A 339 -1.60 25.84 -6.94
CA ALA A 339 -1.24 24.68 -7.74
C ALA A 339 -1.72 23.37 -7.08
N LEU A 340 -1.62 23.24 -5.76
CA LEU A 340 -2.11 22.07 -5.04
C LEU A 340 -3.65 21.99 -5.03
N ILE A 341 -4.35 23.14 -4.90
CA ILE A 341 -5.81 23.22 -5.04
C ILE A 341 -6.23 22.77 -6.44
N ASP A 342 -5.60 23.30 -7.50
CA ASP A 342 -5.91 22.96 -8.89
C ASP A 342 -5.73 21.46 -9.16
N MET A 343 -4.63 20.87 -8.63
CA MET A 343 -4.39 19.42 -8.70
C MET A 343 -5.46 18.59 -7.98
N LYS A 344 -6.00 19.09 -6.86
CA LYS A 344 -7.09 18.41 -6.14
C LYS A 344 -8.41 18.55 -6.87
N LEU A 345 -8.69 19.73 -7.42
CA LEU A 345 -9.92 20.05 -8.13
C LEU A 345 -10.04 19.37 -9.49
N GLU A 346 -8.94 18.86 -10.06
CA GLU A 346 -8.96 18.02 -11.26
C GLU A 346 -10.04 16.93 -11.13
N LYS A 347 -10.94 16.88 -12.12
CA LYS A 347 -12.02 15.89 -12.16
C LYS A 347 -11.43 14.54 -12.52
N HIS A 348 -12.01 13.47 -11.96
CA HIS A 348 -11.70 12.12 -12.40
C HIS A 348 -11.97 11.98 -13.90
N LYS A 349 -11.01 11.43 -14.65
CA LYS A 349 -11.10 11.34 -16.11
C LYS A 349 -12.05 10.25 -16.58
N ASN A 350 -12.35 9.32 -15.70
CA ASN A 350 -13.15 8.13 -15.96
C ASN A 350 -13.62 7.52 -14.64
N LEU A 351 -14.62 6.62 -14.72
CA LEU A 351 -15.18 5.96 -13.55
C LEU A 351 -14.16 5.13 -12.77
N TRP A 352 -13.10 4.64 -13.43
CA TRP A 352 -12.05 3.86 -12.74
C TRP A 352 -11.24 4.72 -11.77
N GLU A 353 -10.87 5.93 -12.16
CA GLU A 353 -10.17 6.88 -11.28
C GLU A 353 -11.05 7.29 -10.09
N GLU A 354 -12.33 7.58 -10.34
CA GLU A 354 -13.30 7.93 -9.30
C GLU A 354 -13.56 6.77 -8.34
N SER A 355 -13.82 5.58 -8.87
CA SER A 355 -14.01 4.38 -8.08
C SER A 355 -12.76 4.03 -7.27
N GLY A 356 -11.57 4.25 -7.83
CA GLY A 356 -10.30 4.06 -7.13
C GLY A 356 -10.14 5.01 -5.94
N PHE A 357 -10.62 6.25 -6.04
CA PHE A 357 -10.62 7.22 -4.95
C PHE A 357 -11.51 6.77 -3.79
N TYR A 358 -12.79 6.50 -4.04
CA TYR A 358 -13.72 6.08 -2.99
C TYR A 358 -13.34 4.71 -2.41
N TRP A 359 -12.88 3.79 -3.25
CA TRP A 359 -12.39 2.49 -2.79
C TRP A 359 -11.17 2.62 -1.87
N HIS A 360 -10.30 3.60 -2.11
CA HIS A 360 -9.18 3.85 -1.22
C HIS A 360 -9.63 4.27 0.19
N GLU A 361 -10.63 5.14 0.30
CA GLU A 361 -11.18 5.57 1.61
C GLU A 361 -11.78 4.39 2.39
N ILE A 362 -12.40 3.44 1.69
CA ILE A 362 -12.97 2.21 2.27
C ILE A 362 -11.84 1.29 2.76
N VAL A 363 -10.89 0.94 1.90
CA VAL A 363 -9.80 -0.01 2.23
C VAL A 363 -8.90 0.51 3.36
N VAL A 364 -8.63 1.81 3.38
CA VAL A 364 -7.84 2.46 4.44
C VAL A 364 -8.65 2.57 5.74
N GLY A 365 -9.99 2.60 5.64
CA GLY A 365 -10.90 2.70 6.78
C GLY A 365 -11.11 4.14 7.28
N THR A 366 -10.74 5.14 6.48
CA THR A 366 -10.94 6.56 6.83
C THR A 366 -12.35 7.04 6.50
N LEU A 367 -12.99 6.48 5.46
CA LEU A 367 -14.37 6.77 5.05
C LEU A 367 -14.68 8.28 4.86
N LYS A 368 -13.67 9.07 4.49
CA LYS A 368 -13.80 10.52 4.25
C LYS A 368 -14.02 10.77 2.77
N PHE A 369 -15.26 10.55 2.30
CA PHE A 369 -15.60 10.68 0.89
C PHE A 369 -15.60 12.13 0.37
N ASP A 370 -15.77 13.09 1.27
CA ASP A 370 -15.68 14.54 1.05
C ASP A 370 -14.24 15.08 1.24
N ARG A 371 -13.24 14.19 1.24
CA ARG A 371 -11.84 14.57 1.50
C ARG A 371 -11.34 15.65 0.55
N LYS A 372 -11.77 15.63 -0.71
CA LYS A 372 -11.32 16.62 -1.70
C LYS A 372 -11.79 18.01 -1.30
N GLU A 373 -13.05 18.15 -0.94
CA GLU A 373 -13.69 19.39 -0.50
C GLU A 373 -13.07 19.88 0.81
N CYS A 374 -12.93 18.99 1.81
CA CYS A 374 -12.34 19.34 3.10
C CYS A 374 -10.87 19.74 2.99
N GLU A 375 -10.07 19.02 2.21
CA GLU A 375 -8.65 19.36 2.00
C GLU A 375 -8.48 20.64 1.17
N VAL A 376 -9.37 20.95 0.22
CA VAL A 376 -9.37 22.24 -0.48
C VAL A 376 -9.70 23.38 0.47
N ALA A 377 -10.76 23.24 1.28
CA ALA A 377 -11.13 24.25 2.28
C ALA A 377 -10.01 24.49 3.30
N ALA A 378 -9.31 23.43 3.72
CA ALA A 378 -8.14 23.54 4.59
C ALA A 378 -6.98 24.28 3.90
N LEU A 379 -6.73 24.05 2.60
CA LEU A 379 -5.71 24.76 1.83
C LEU A 379 -6.00 26.25 1.66
N GLU A 380 -7.26 26.62 1.46
CA GLU A 380 -7.67 28.02 1.32
C GLU A 380 -7.45 28.83 2.60
N GLN A 381 -7.52 28.18 3.77
CA GLN A 381 -7.31 28.78 5.08
C GLN A 381 -5.84 28.72 5.54
N LEU A 382 -5.02 27.87 4.91
CA LEU A 382 -3.65 27.62 5.33
C LEU A 382 -2.77 28.87 5.20
N THR A 383 -2.17 29.28 6.31
CA THR A 383 -1.20 30.39 6.33
C THR A 383 0.23 29.91 6.10
N LYS A 384 1.10 30.80 5.60
CA LYS A 384 2.54 30.54 5.45
C LYS A 384 3.19 30.19 6.79
N GLN A 385 2.79 30.88 7.88
CA GLN A 385 3.33 30.63 9.22
C GLN A 385 2.98 29.22 9.69
N GLU A 386 1.73 28.78 9.57
CA GLU A 386 1.32 27.42 9.94
C GLU A 386 2.02 26.31 9.14
N PHE A 387 2.40 26.59 7.90
CA PHE A 387 3.21 25.70 7.07
C PHE A 387 4.66 25.64 7.54
N ILE A 388 5.26 26.78 7.90
CA ILE A 388 6.59 26.86 8.50
C ILE A 388 6.63 26.13 9.85
N ASP A 389 5.62 26.34 10.69
CA ASP A 389 5.51 25.69 12.00
C ASP A 389 5.44 24.17 11.86
N PHE A 390 4.66 23.67 10.90
CA PHE A 390 4.63 22.24 10.57
C PHE A 390 5.99 21.70 10.14
N PHE A 391 6.72 22.42 9.29
CA PHE A 391 8.08 22.03 8.90
C PHE A 391 9.00 21.96 10.13
N ASN A 392 8.96 22.97 10.99
CA ASN A 392 9.76 23.08 12.21
C ASN A 392 9.44 22.02 13.25
N GLU A 393 8.18 21.56 13.29
CA GLU A 393 7.69 20.58 14.27
C GLU A 393 7.96 19.14 13.83
N TYR A 394 7.80 18.83 12.54
CA TYR A 394 7.79 17.44 12.05
C TYR A 394 8.94 17.04 11.11
N ILE A 395 9.51 17.98 10.34
CA ILE A 395 10.37 17.63 9.19
C ILE A 395 11.82 18.11 9.40
N ARG A 396 12.00 19.34 9.90
CA ARG A 396 13.29 19.98 10.08
C ARG A 396 14.25 19.09 10.89
N ILE A 397 15.55 19.18 10.62
CA ILE A 397 16.56 18.52 11.47
C ILE A 397 16.41 18.97 12.92
N GLY A 398 16.37 18.01 13.84
CA GLY A 398 16.17 18.28 15.27
C GLY A 398 14.75 18.72 15.63
N ALA A 399 13.78 18.61 14.72
CA ALA A 399 12.39 18.91 15.02
C ALA A 399 11.83 17.97 16.11
N PRO A 400 11.07 18.48 17.09
CA PRO A 400 10.68 17.73 18.28
C PRO A 400 9.75 16.54 18.00
N GLN A 401 8.97 16.58 16.92
CA GLN A 401 8.09 15.47 16.51
C GLN A 401 8.70 14.60 15.42
N LYS A 402 9.91 14.89 14.94
CA LYS A 402 10.55 14.13 13.86
C LYS A 402 10.76 12.68 14.29
N ARG A 403 10.40 11.76 13.42
CA ARG A 403 10.51 10.31 13.62
C ARG A 403 11.06 9.70 12.35
N THR A 404 12.29 9.20 12.37
CA THR A 404 12.94 8.71 11.14
C THR A 404 13.19 7.22 11.15
N LEU A 405 13.08 6.62 9.98
CA LEU A 405 13.51 5.25 9.70
C LEU A 405 14.34 5.25 8.41
N SER A 406 15.62 4.93 8.54
CA SER A 406 16.55 4.78 7.43
C SER A 406 16.78 3.29 7.14
N ILE A 407 16.32 2.83 5.99
CA ILE A 407 16.63 1.50 5.48
C ILE A 407 17.80 1.62 4.49
N ARG A 408 18.89 0.92 4.80
CA ARG A 408 20.16 1.02 4.08
C ARG A 408 20.51 -0.34 3.47
N VAL A 409 20.33 -0.47 2.17
CA VAL A 409 20.65 -1.70 1.41
C VAL A 409 21.98 -1.53 0.71
N TYR A 410 23.00 -2.27 1.14
CA TYR A 410 24.36 -2.21 0.62
C TYR A 410 24.57 -3.23 -0.50
N GLY A 411 24.82 -2.75 -1.71
CA GLY A 411 25.24 -3.56 -2.86
C GLY A 411 26.71 -3.97 -2.77
N SER A 412 27.17 -4.73 -3.76
CA SER A 412 28.51 -5.35 -3.72
C SER A 412 29.66 -4.35 -3.63
N LEU A 413 29.56 -3.19 -4.29
CA LEU A 413 30.59 -2.13 -4.25
C LEU A 413 30.74 -1.48 -2.87
N HIS A 414 29.73 -1.57 -2.00
CA HIS A 414 29.75 -0.92 -0.68
C HIS A 414 29.68 -1.93 0.47
N SER A 415 30.13 -3.17 0.24
CA SER A 415 30.06 -4.24 1.25
C SER A 415 31.00 -4.02 2.44
N LEU A 416 32.09 -3.27 2.26
CA LEU A 416 33.02 -2.90 3.33
C LEU A 416 32.40 -1.84 4.25
N GLU A 417 31.69 -0.87 3.68
CA GLU A 417 30.99 0.20 4.40
C GLU A 417 29.85 -0.36 5.25
N TYR A 418 29.23 -1.47 4.84
CA TYR A 418 28.27 -2.19 5.68
C TYR A 418 28.90 -2.71 6.99
N ALA A 419 30.13 -3.22 6.95
CA ALA A 419 30.84 -3.68 8.14
C ALA A 419 31.14 -2.50 9.10
N SER A 420 31.49 -1.33 8.55
CA SER A 420 31.68 -0.10 9.34
C SER A 420 30.36 0.41 9.94
N ASP A 421 29.28 0.48 9.15
CA ASP A 421 27.97 0.96 9.63
C ASP A 421 27.34 0.01 10.66
N THR A 422 27.75 -1.27 10.70
CA THR A 422 27.31 -2.22 11.74
C THR A 422 28.20 -2.20 12.99
N GLY A 423 29.43 -1.68 12.89
CA GLY A 423 30.40 -1.56 13.99
C GLY A 423 30.35 -0.23 14.77
N GLU A 424 29.79 0.85 14.20
CA GLU A 424 29.71 2.15 14.89
C GLU A 424 28.84 2.10 16.16
N GLN A 425 29.26 2.81 17.21
CA GLN A 425 28.44 3.01 18.42
C GLN A 425 27.21 3.88 18.09
N ALA A 426 26.07 3.51 18.65
CA ALA A 426 24.83 4.24 18.46
C ALA A 426 24.88 5.59 19.21
N GLU A 427 24.62 6.70 18.50
CA GLU A 427 24.35 7.99 19.12
C GLU A 427 23.11 7.92 20.02
N PRO A 428 22.97 8.78 21.05
CA PRO A 428 21.88 8.69 22.03
C PRO A 428 20.47 8.67 21.42
N ASN A 429 20.28 9.37 20.29
CA ASN A 429 18.99 9.50 19.61
C ASN A 429 18.87 8.58 18.38
N LYS A 430 19.81 7.64 18.19
CA LYS A 430 19.86 6.75 17.03
C LYS A 430 19.76 5.30 17.48
N VAL A 431 18.70 4.62 17.06
CA VAL A 431 18.49 3.19 17.35
C VAL A 431 18.86 2.39 16.12
N ARG A 432 19.92 1.59 16.22
CA ARG A 432 20.17 0.57 15.19
C ARG A 432 19.22 -0.60 15.44
N ILE A 433 18.46 -0.96 14.42
CA ILE A 433 17.67 -2.18 14.40
C ILE A 433 18.68 -3.32 14.12
N VAL A 434 19.35 -3.76 15.17
CA VAL A 434 20.26 -4.91 15.17
C VAL A 434 19.42 -6.14 15.45
N LYS A 435 19.66 -7.19 14.67
CA LYS A 435 18.95 -8.47 14.68
C LYS A 435 17.71 -8.49 13.82
N SER A 436 17.80 -9.43 12.91
CA SER A 436 16.77 -9.86 12.02
C SER A 436 15.53 -10.26 12.83
N VAL A 437 14.39 -10.18 12.15
CA VAL A 437 13.25 -11.04 12.44
C VAL A 437 13.63 -12.54 12.16
N TYR A 438 14.92 -12.90 12.00
CA TYR A 438 15.41 -14.13 11.33
C TYR A 438 16.53 -14.93 12.04
N ASP A 439 17.05 -14.54 13.21
CA ASP A 439 18.15 -15.30 13.85
C ASP A 439 17.59 -16.40 14.76
N LYS A 440 16.80 -17.30 14.17
CA LYS A 440 16.43 -18.60 14.75
C LYS A 440 16.62 -19.78 13.81
N LEU A 441 17.32 -19.62 12.68
CA LEU A 441 17.49 -20.69 11.69
C LEU A 441 18.92 -20.76 11.14
N ASN A 442 19.87 -21.08 12.02
CA ASN A 442 20.76 -22.23 11.87
C ASN A 442 21.66 -22.33 13.12
N PRO A 443 21.90 -23.54 13.66
CA PRO A 443 22.79 -23.75 14.81
C PRO A 443 24.25 -23.38 14.54
#